data_AF-A0A1G8JRD8-F1
#
_entry.id   AF-A0A1G8JRD8-F1
#
_cell.length_a   1.000
_cell.length_b   1.000
_cell.length_c   1.000
_cell.angle_alpha   90.00
_cell.angle_beta   90.00
_cell.angle_gamma   90.00
#
_symmetry.space_group_name_H-M   'P 1'
#
loop_
_entity.id
_entity.type
_entity.pdbx_description
1 polymer ?
#
loop_
_entity_poly.entity_id
_entity_poly.type
_entity_poly.pdbx_seq_one_letter_code
_entity_poly.pdbx_strand_id
1 'polypeptide(L)'
;MNAEIAADLIDARLLGTDSIPVKIRTKVEVSEEEVAELFAAIDFIISDCSGKDVIPKKIALAFVDIYANFSISNGFYNESETQRYEDIGMALQEKAYELFE
;
A
#
# COMPACT_ATOMS: atom_id res chain seq x y z
N MET A 1 7.63 -11.81 -11.31
CA MET A 1 7.82 -11.60 -9.86
C MET A 1 7.51 -12.92 -9.15
N ASN A 2 8.11 -13.18 -7.99
CA ASN A 2 7.72 -14.30 -7.11
C ASN A 2 7.14 -13.73 -5.80
N ALA A 3 6.56 -14.59 -4.95
CA ALA A 3 5.87 -14.14 -3.73
C ALA A 3 6.81 -13.43 -2.73
N GLU A 4 8.07 -13.85 -2.64
CA GLU A 4 9.06 -13.21 -1.75
C GLU A 4 9.42 -11.81 -2.23
N ILE A 5 9.71 -11.64 -3.52
CA ILE A 5 9.99 -10.34 -4.14
C ILE A 5 8.79 -9.40 -4.01
N ALA A 6 7.57 -9.91 -4.24
CA ALA A 6 6.36 -9.11 -4.08
C ALA A 6 6.16 -8.66 -2.62
N ALA A 7 6.41 -9.56 -1.66
CA ALA A 7 6.30 -9.24 -0.24
C ALA A 7 7.34 -8.23 0.23
N ASP A 8 8.57 -8.33 -0.26
CA ASP A 8 9.63 -7.35 0.01
C ASP A 8 9.30 -5.99 -0.60
N LEU A 9 8.71 -5.95 -1.80
CA LEU A 9 8.28 -4.71 -2.43
C LEU A 9 7.15 -4.05 -1.64
N ILE A 10 6.12 -4.80 -1.24
CA ILE A 10 5.00 -4.29 -0.43
C ILE A 10 5.52 -3.73 0.90
N ASP A 11 6.40 -4.47 1.58
CA ASP A 11 7.02 -4.03 2.83
C ASP A 11 7.85 -2.76 2.65
N ALA A 12 8.69 -2.68 1.61
CA ALA A 12 9.47 -1.49 1.32
C ALA A 12 8.57 -0.26 1.02
N ARG A 13 7.47 -0.46 0.29
CA ARG A 13 6.56 0.62 -0.12
C ARG A 13 5.54 1.04 0.94
N LEU A 14 5.19 0.19 1.90
CA LEU A 14 4.20 0.50 2.95
C LEU A 14 4.81 0.70 4.35
N LEU A 15 5.86 -0.05 4.70
CA LEU A 15 6.43 -0.09 6.06
C LEU A 15 7.90 0.37 6.12
N GLY A 16 8.58 0.41 4.98
CA GLY A 16 9.98 0.80 4.87
C GLY A 16 10.25 2.25 5.31
N THR A 17 11.53 2.56 5.52
CA THR A 17 11.98 3.90 5.96
C THR A 17 11.78 4.99 4.91
N ASP A 18 11.67 4.62 3.62
CA ASP A 18 11.33 5.52 2.50
C ASP A 18 9.99 5.10 1.85
N SER A 19 9.09 4.53 2.66
CA SER A 19 7.78 4.08 2.21
C SER A 19 6.88 5.25 1.80
N ILE A 20 5.85 4.96 1.01
CA ILE A 20 4.86 5.94 0.56
C ILE A 20 4.24 6.71 1.74
N PRO A 21 3.81 6.05 2.85
CA PRO A 21 3.31 6.79 4.02
C PRO A 21 4.35 7.71 4.66
N VAL A 22 5.63 7.34 4.67
CA VAL A 22 6.69 8.21 5.16
C VAL A 22 6.84 9.42 4.24
N LYS A 23 6.91 9.20 2.92
CA LYS A 23 7.02 10.27 1.92
C LYS A 23 5.89 11.30 2.01
N ILE A 24 4.65 10.83 2.14
CA ILE A 24 3.46 11.68 2.34
C ILE A 24 3.63 12.54 3.61
N ARG A 25 4.05 11.94 4.73
CA ARG A 25 4.25 12.69 5.99
C ARG A 25 5.42 13.67 5.94
N THR A 26 6.45 13.37 5.15
CA THR A 26 7.64 14.22 5.00
C THR A 26 7.57 15.18 3.81
N LYS A 27 6.44 15.26 3.10
CA LYS A 27 6.27 16.08 1.89
C LYS A 27 7.27 15.77 0.78
N VAL A 28 7.67 14.52 0.70
CA VAL A 28 8.43 13.98 -0.44
C VAL A 28 7.42 13.53 -1.48
N GLU A 29 7.72 13.81 -2.74
CA GLU A 29 6.87 13.40 -3.86
C GLU A 29 6.77 11.86 -3.92
N VAL A 30 5.55 11.36 -4.07
CA VAL A 30 5.25 9.96 -4.35
C VAL A 30 4.98 9.86 -5.84
N SER A 31 5.79 9.11 -6.58
CA SER A 31 5.60 8.97 -8.02
C SER A 31 4.48 7.99 -8.36
N GLU A 32 3.85 8.18 -9.52
CA GLU A 32 2.85 7.22 -10.04
C GLU A 32 3.45 5.83 -10.25
N GLU A 33 4.75 5.74 -10.60
CA GLU A 33 5.43 4.48 -10.81
C GLU A 33 5.59 3.69 -9.51
N GLU A 34 5.87 4.37 -8.39
CA GLU A 34 5.94 3.74 -7.06
C GLU A 34 4.60 3.16 -6.62
N VAL A 35 3.50 3.88 -6.91
CA VAL A 35 2.14 3.43 -6.60
C VAL A 35 1.76 2.25 -7.50
N ALA A 36 2.07 2.32 -8.80
CA ALA A 36 1.80 1.26 -9.76
C ALA A 36 2.56 -0.03 -9.41
N GLU A 37 3.85 0.07 -9.03
CA GLU A 37 4.65 -1.07 -8.57
C GLU A 37 4.04 -1.73 -7.32
N LEU A 38 3.62 -0.92 -6.35
CA LEU A 38 2.96 -1.41 -5.14
C LEU A 38 1.69 -2.18 -5.49
N PHE A 39 0.82 -1.61 -6.32
CA PHE A 39 -0.45 -2.25 -6.68
C PHE A 39 -0.23 -3.54 -7.46
N ALA A 40 0.72 -3.57 -8.40
CA ALA A 40 1.08 -4.77 -9.13
C ALA A 40 1.60 -5.89 -8.21
N ALA A 41 2.36 -5.54 -7.16
CA ALA A 41 2.82 -6.51 -6.17
C ALA A 41 1.68 -7.06 -5.30
N ILE A 42 0.75 -6.20 -4.90
CA ILE A 42 -0.43 -6.61 -4.13
C ILE A 42 -1.30 -7.54 -4.97
N ASP A 43 -1.60 -7.17 -6.23
CA ASP A 43 -2.43 -7.98 -7.13
C ASP A 43 -1.82 -9.36 -7.39
N PHE A 44 -0.49 -9.40 -7.52
CA PHE A 44 0.24 -10.66 -7.61
C PHE A 44 0.08 -11.51 -6.35
N ILE A 45 0.18 -10.92 -5.15
CA ILE A 45 0.04 -11.64 -3.88
C ILE A 45 -1.39 -12.14 -3.68
N ILE A 46 -2.39 -11.32 -4.00
CA ILE A 46 -3.81 -11.72 -3.97
C ILE A 46 -4.02 -12.93 -4.88
N SER A 47 -3.54 -12.85 -6.13
CA SER A 47 -3.65 -13.97 -7.07
C SER A 47 -2.88 -15.20 -6.61
N ASP A 48 -1.70 -15.05 -6.00
CA ASP A 48 -0.91 -16.18 -5.49
C ASP A 48 -1.53 -16.80 -4.24
N CYS A 49 -2.20 -16.00 -3.40
CA CYS A 49 -2.88 -16.48 -2.19
C CYS A 49 -4.29 -17.00 -2.47
N SER A 50 -4.86 -16.72 -3.65
CA SER A 50 -6.19 -17.20 -4.03
C SER A 50 -6.31 -18.73 -3.90
N GLY A 51 -7.24 -19.17 -3.05
CA GLY A 51 -7.45 -20.59 -2.75
C GLY A 51 -6.44 -21.21 -1.78
N LYS A 52 -5.56 -20.42 -1.16
CA LYS A 52 -4.68 -20.83 -0.05
C LYS A 52 -5.22 -20.26 1.26
N ASP A 53 -5.31 -21.08 2.31
CA ASP A 53 -5.76 -20.65 3.66
C ASP A 53 -4.70 -19.86 4.45
N VAL A 54 -3.59 -19.46 3.80
CA VAL A 54 -2.43 -18.90 4.49
C VAL A 54 -1.89 -17.68 3.74
N ILE A 55 -1.92 -16.54 4.43
CA ILE A 55 -1.28 -15.31 3.99
C ILE A 55 0.06 -15.17 4.70
N PRO A 56 1.16 -14.82 4.00
CA PRO A 56 2.43 -14.57 4.67
C PRO A 56 2.30 -13.47 5.72
N LYS A 57 2.79 -13.72 6.94
CA LYS A 57 2.70 -12.78 8.08
C LYS A 57 3.21 -11.38 7.74
N LYS A 58 4.27 -11.30 6.94
CA LYS A 58 4.87 -10.03 6.49
C LYS A 58 3.88 -9.19 5.67
N ILE A 59 3.14 -9.85 4.78
CA ILE A 59 2.04 -9.20 4.03
C ILE A 59 0.95 -8.78 4.99
N ALA A 60 0.44 -9.69 5.83
CA ALA A 60 -0.66 -9.39 6.73
C ALA A 60 -0.37 -8.14 7.60
N LEU A 61 0.86 -8.00 8.11
CA LEU A 61 1.30 -6.83 8.87
C LEU A 61 1.28 -5.52 8.07
N ALA A 62 1.62 -5.56 6.79
CA ALA A 62 1.61 -4.37 5.93
C ALA A 62 0.20 -3.79 5.74
N PHE A 63 -0.85 -4.59 5.96
CA PHE A 63 -2.24 -4.19 5.79
C PHE A 63 -2.96 -3.75 7.07
N VAL A 64 -2.36 -3.87 8.26
CA VAL A 64 -3.04 -3.64 9.56
C VAL A 64 -3.50 -2.19 9.77
N ASP A 65 -2.82 -1.19 9.21
CA ASP A 65 -3.11 0.24 9.45
C ASP A 65 -3.10 1.09 8.16
N ILE A 66 -3.47 0.49 7.02
CA ILE A 66 -3.39 1.18 5.71
C ILE A 66 -4.17 2.48 5.69
N TYR A 67 -5.43 2.49 6.12
CA TYR A 67 -6.25 3.71 6.01
C TYR A 67 -5.65 4.89 6.80
N ALA A 68 -5.17 4.62 8.02
CA ALA A 68 -4.56 5.65 8.87
C ALA A 68 -3.26 6.22 8.27
N ASN A 69 -2.53 5.43 7.48
CA ASN A 69 -1.31 5.88 6.81
C ASN A 69 -1.54 6.84 5.63
N PHE A 70 -2.77 6.86 5.08
CA PHE A 70 -3.16 7.70 3.94
C PHE A 70 -4.23 8.74 4.32
N SER A 71 -4.66 8.79 5.58
CA SER A 71 -5.53 9.86 6.09
C SER A 71 -4.71 11.12 6.34
N ILE A 72 -4.86 12.11 5.45
CA ILE A 72 -4.09 13.35 5.50
C ILE A 72 -4.85 14.41 6.29
N SER A 73 -4.14 15.10 7.20
CA SER A 73 -4.73 16.21 7.95
C SER A 73 -4.99 17.42 7.05
N ASN A 74 -6.15 18.07 7.26
CA ASN A 74 -6.53 19.28 6.53
C ASN A 74 -5.41 20.34 6.55
N GLY A 75 -5.05 20.86 5.36
CA GLY A 75 -4.05 21.91 5.17
C GLY A 75 -2.61 21.42 5.00
N PHE A 76 -2.35 20.10 5.01
CA PHE A 76 -1.00 19.57 4.77
C PHE A 76 -0.59 19.62 3.29
N TYR A 77 -1.58 19.38 2.41
CA TYR A 77 -1.49 19.37 0.95
C TYR A 77 -2.62 20.20 0.33
N ASN A 78 -2.53 20.49 -0.98
CA ASN A 78 -3.67 21.06 -1.70
C ASN A 78 -4.79 20.01 -1.88
N GLU A 79 -5.99 20.45 -2.29
CA GLU A 79 -7.16 19.57 -2.42
C GLU A 79 -6.92 18.41 -3.40
N SER A 80 -6.29 18.66 -4.55
CA SER A 80 -6.01 17.63 -5.55
C SER A 80 -5.01 16.58 -5.04
N GLU A 81 -3.96 17.00 -4.33
CA GLU A 81 -2.98 16.09 -3.74
C GLU A 81 -3.59 15.30 -2.58
N THR A 82 -4.40 15.95 -1.74
CA THR A 82 -5.12 15.29 -0.64
C THR A 82 -6.04 14.20 -1.19
N GLN A 83 -6.86 14.54 -2.19
CA GLN A 83 -7.75 13.57 -2.84
C GLN A 83 -6.97 12.39 -3.43
N ARG A 84 -5.86 12.66 -4.14
CA ARG A 84 -5.02 11.59 -4.72
C ARG A 84 -4.54 10.59 -3.68
N TYR A 85 -4.05 11.06 -2.53
CA TYR A 85 -3.54 10.16 -1.49
C TYR A 85 -4.66 9.41 -0.77
N GLU A 86 -5.81 10.04 -0.56
CA GLU A 86 -7.00 9.37 -0.04
C GLU A 86 -7.50 8.28 -0.99
N ASP A 87 -7.49 8.53 -2.31
CA ASP A 87 -7.85 7.55 -3.34
C ASP A 87 -6.91 6.33 -3.31
N ILE A 88 -5.61 6.55 -3.15
CA ILE A 88 -4.62 5.46 -2.96
C ILE A 88 -4.95 4.66 -1.69
N GLY A 89 -5.25 5.35 -0.58
CA GLY A 89 -5.62 4.71 0.68
C GLY A 89 -6.87 3.84 0.56
N MET A 90 -7.91 4.33 -0.13
CA MET A 90 -9.14 3.58 -0.40
C MET A 90 -8.87 2.35 -1.27
N ALA A 91 -8.13 2.50 -2.37
CA ALA A 91 -7.79 1.37 -3.25
C ALA A 91 -6.96 0.29 -2.52
N LEU A 92 -6.04 0.70 -1.64
CA LEU A 92 -5.29 -0.24 -0.80
C LEU A 92 -6.20 -0.97 0.19
N GLN A 93 -7.22 -0.30 0.72
CA GLN A 93 -8.20 -0.93 1.62
C GLN A 93 -9.09 -1.95 0.89
N GLU A 94 -9.52 -1.65 -0.34
CA GLU A 94 -10.26 -2.61 -1.18
C GLU A 94 -9.43 -3.87 -1.44
N LYS A 95 -8.14 -3.70 -1.80
CA LYS A 95 -7.21 -4.82 -1.98
C LYS A 95 -6.95 -5.59 -0.69
N ALA A 96 -6.96 -4.91 0.46
CA ALA A 96 -6.87 -5.57 1.75
C ALA A 96 -8.03 -6.55 1.95
N TYR A 97 -9.26 -6.10 1.66
CA TYR A 97 -10.44 -6.95 1.78
C TYR A 97 -10.34 -8.17 0.85
N GLU A 98 -9.98 -7.96 -0.42
CA GLU A 98 -9.79 -9.06 -1.38
C GLU A 98 -8.72 -10.07 -0.93
N LEU A 99 -7.66 -9.61 -0.27
CA LEU A 99 -6.61 -10.48 0.24
C LEU A 99 -7.04 -11.33 1.44
N PHE A 100 -7.90 -10.79 2.30
CA PHE A 100 -8.31 -11.43 3.56
C PHE A 100 -9.65 -12.18 3.48
N GLU A 101 -10.38 -12.09 2.36
CA GLU A 101 -11.55 -12.93 2.04
C GLU A 101 -11.15 -14.32 1.52
#